data_AF-X6LG57-F1
#
_entry.id   AF-X6LG57-F1
#
_cell.length_a   1.000
_cell.length_b   1.000
_cell.length_c   1.000
_cell.angle_alpha   90.00
_cell.angle_beta   90.00
_cell.angle_gamma   90.00
#
_symmetry.space_group_name_H-M   'P 1'
#
loop_
_entity.id
_entity.type
_entity.pdbx_description
1 polymer ?
#
loop_
_entity_poly.entity_id
_entity_poly.type
_entity_poly.pdbx_seq_one_letter_code
_entity_poly.pdbx_strand_id
1 'polypeptide(L)'
;MHLDLPEKIRQNPQILVQIEQLLTTKKESFDSERIKRVSLAAAPLASWVKANVEYSKVLRRIEPLNSELKKFEKQLLSSTQSMNEVQTELNTVNEHIATLKCNFGKITSETELLKSSLKQVQDTLEKAQLTSATNGELRRRYTKTLLNEQCFYYISW
;
A
#
# COMPACT_ATOMS: atom_id res chain seq x y z
N MET A 1 14.31 -10.58 46.83
CA MET A 1 14.26 -12.04 46.66
C MET A 1 13.72 -12.31 45.26
N HIS A 2 14.57 -12.10 44.24
CA HIS A 2 14.24 -12.32 42.84
C HIS A 2 14.30 -13.83 42.61
N LEU A 3 13.14 -14.48 42.48
CA LEU A 3 13.04 -15.92 42.23
C LEU A 3 13.36 -16.19 40.74
N ASP A 4 14.64 -16.13 40.36
CA ASP A 4 15.15 -16.58 39.06
C ASP A 4 15.31 -18.11 39.00
N LEU A 5 14.38 -18.85 39.60
CA LEU A 5 14.31 -20.30 39.44
C LEU A 5 13.90 -20.80 38.04
N PRO A 6 13.18 -20.05 37.17
CA PRO A 6 12.82 -20.60 35.86
C PRO A 6 14.01 -20.73 34.89
N GLU A 7 15.12 -20.01 35.10
CA GLU A 7 16.32 -20.14 34.25
C GLU A 7 17.21 -21.33 34.65
N LYS A 8 17.45 -21.53 35.96
CA LYS A 8 18.30 -22.65 36.40
C LYS A 8 17.67 -24.02 36.09
N ILE A 9 16.35 -24.12 36.16
CA ILE A 9 15.60 -25.32 35.77
C ILE A 9 15.66 -25.54 34.25
N ARG A 10 15.67 -24.46 33.45
CA ARG A 10 15.80 -24.51 31.98
C ARG A 10 17.18 -25.01 31.54
N GLN A 11 18.25 -24.62 32.24
CA GLN A 11 19.63 -24.89 31.84
C GLN A 11 20.11 -26.33 32.10
N ASN A 12 19.42 -27.11 32.95
CA ASN A 12 19.88 -28.46 33.27
C ASN A 12 18.72 -29.49 33.31
N PRO A 13 18.37 -30.10 32.17
CA PRO A 13 17.30 -31.10 32.09
C PRO A 13 17.64 -32.40 32.84
N GLN A 14 18.93 -32.70 33.06
CA GLN A 14 19.37 -33.90 33.78
C GLN A 14 18.96 -33.85 35.25
N ILE A 15 19.06 -32.67 35.88
CA ILE A 15 18.64 -32.46 37.28
C ILE A 15 17.13 -32.71 37.43
N LEU A 16 16.31 -32.27 36.47
CA LEU A 16 14.87 -32.51 36.52
C LEU A 16 14.53 -34.00 36.42
N VAL A 17 15.19 -34.74 35.53
CA VAL A 17 14.99 -36.19 35.39
C VAL A 17 15.40 -36.90 36.68
N GLN A 18 16.51 -36.51 37.29
CA GLN A 18 16.96 -37.05 38.58
C GLN A 18 15.97 -36.75 39.71
N ILE A 19 15.44 -35.53 39.78
CA ILE A 19 14.43 -35.15 40.79
C ILE A 19 13.13 -35.93 40.55
N GLU A 20 12.67 -36.07 39.31
CA GLU A 20 11.48 -36.85 38.96
C GLU A 20 11.65 -38.34 39.33
N GLN A 21 12.83 -38.92 39.08
CA GLN A 21 13.16 -40.27 39.51
C GLN A 21 13.16 -40.39 41.04
N LEU A 22 13.74 -39.43 41.77
CA LEU A 22 13.75 -39.44 43.23
C LEU A 22 12.33 -39.30 43.81
N LEU A 23 11.48 -38.45 43.23
CA LEU A 23 10.08 -38.31 43.62
C LEU A 23 9.27 -39.58 43.34
N THR A 24 9.63 -40.34 42.32
CA THR A 24 8.96 -41.62 41.98
C THR A 24 9.42 -42.75 42.90
N THR A 25 10.74 -42.90 43.08
CA THR A 25 11.35 -43.94 43.92
C THR A 25 11.02 -43.75 45.40
N LYS A 26 10.96 -42.50 45.87
CA LYS A 26 10.65 -42.17 47.28
C LYS A 26 9.26 -41.55 47.44
N LYS A 27 8.28 -41.99 46.66
CA LYS A 27 6.92 -41.42 46.64
C LYS A 27 6.29 -41.31 48.05
N GLU A 28 6.49 -42.33 48.89
CA GLU A 28 6.00 -42.35 50.27
C GLU A 28 6.62 -41.28 51.17
N SER A 29 7.89 -40.91 50.93
CA SER A 29 8.59 -39.86 51.68
C SER A 29 8.16 -38.46 51.27
N PHE A 30 7.49 -38.31 50.12
CA PHE A 30 6.95 -37.04 49.60
C PHE A 30 5.43 -36.94 49.74
N ASP A 31 4.81 -37.83 50.52
CA ASP A 31 3.40 -37.74 50.87
C ASP A 31 3.17 -36.64 51.91
N SER A 32 2.19 -35.77 51.65
CA SER A 32 1.90 -34.57 52.44
C SER A 32 1.56 -34.92 53.88
N GLU A 33 0.82 -36.01 54.10
CA GLU A 33 0.46 -36.45 55.44
C GLU A 33 1.61 -37.08 56.21
N ARG A 34 2.52 -37.80 55.54
CA ARG A 34 3.69 -38.39 56.20
C ARG A 34 4.74 -37.33 56.51
N ILE A 35 5.00 -36.39 55.61
CA ILE A 35 5.98 -35.31 55.87
C ILE A 35 5.51 -34.42 57.01
N LYS A 36 4.22 -34.03 57.05
CA LYS A 36 3.69 -33.21 58.15
C LYS A 36 3.79 -33.91 59.51
N ARG A 37 3.66 -35.24 59.55
CA ARG A 37 3.85 -36.05 60.75
C ARG A 37 5.30 -36.08 61.23
N VAL A 38 6.27 -36.03 60.32
CA VAL A 38 7.71 -36.08 60.65
C VAL A 38 8.31 -34.69 60.88
N SER A 39 7.90 -33.68 60.10
CA SER A 39 8.40 -32.31 60.19
C SER A 39 7.45 -31.29 59.56
N LEU A 40 6.93 -30.39 60.39
CA LEU A 40 6.10 -29.25 59.97
C LEU A 40 6.88 -28.22 59.13
N ALA A 41 8.18 -28.07 59.37
CA ALA A 41 9.03 -27.14 58.63
C ALA A 41 9.43 -27.67 57.24
N ALA A 42 9.59 -29.00 57.09
CA ALA A 42 9.96 -29.62 55.82
C ALA A 42 8.77 -29.78 54.85
N ALA A 43 7.54 -29.85 55.38
CA ALA A 43 6.31 -29.98 54.59
C ALA A 43 6.14 -28.89 53.50
N PRO A 44 6.28 -27.58 53.79
CA PRO A 44 6.15 -26.55 52.76
C PRO A 44 7.24 -26.63 51.68
N LEU A 45 8.46 -27.02 52.04
CA LEU A 45 9.56 -27.15 51.08
C LEU A 45 9.32 -28.31 50.11
N ALA A 46 8.84 -29.46 50.61
CA ALA A 46 8.48 -30.59 49.77
C ALA A 46 7.34 -30.26 48.78
N SER A 47 6.33 -29.52 49.26
CA SER A 47 5.25 -29.00 48.41
C SER A 47 5.79 -28.06 47.32
N TRP A 48 6.71 -27.16 47.67
CA TRP A 48 7.37 -26.25 46.74
C TRP A 48 8.14 -27.01 45.66
N VAL A 49 8.94 -28.03 46.01
CA VAL A 49 9.68 -28.83 45.00
C VAL A 49 8.72 -29.50 44.03
N LYS A 50 7.62 -30.10 44.53
CA LYS A 50 6.60 -30.73 43.68
C LYS A 50 5.95 -29.74 42.73
N ALA A 51 5.60 -28.54 43.21
CA ALA A 51 5.05 -27.48 42.39
C ALA A 51 6.03 -27.00 41.29
N ASN A 52 7.32 -26.90 41.61
CA ASN A 52 8.35 -26.52 40.63
C ASN A 52 8.55 -27.60 39.54
N VAL A 53 8.49 -28.88 39.90
CA VAL A 53 8.56 -29.97 38.91
C VAL A 53 7.37 -29.94 37.96
N GLU A 54 6.14 -29.78 38.47
CA GLU A 54 4.97 -29.65 37.60
C GLU A 54 5.01 -28.39 36.73
N TYR A 55 5.43 -27.25 37.29
CA TYR A 55 5.64 -26.02 36.52
C TYR A 55 6.66 -26.22 35.39
N SER A 56 7.76 -26.95 35.63
CA SER A 56 8.77 -27.22 34.61
C SER A 56 8.24 -28.03 33.41
N LYS A 57 7.30 -28.96 33.65
CA LYS A 57 6.64 -29.74 32.59
C LYS A 57 5.77 -28.83 31.72
N VAL A 58 5.00 -27.97 32.36
CA VAL A 58 4.16 -26.98 31.67
C VAL A 58 5.02 -25.99 30.87
N LEU A 59 6.13 -25.52 31.45
CA LEU A 59 7.04 -24.61 30.77
C LEU A 59 7.64 -25.22 29.49
N ARG A 60 8.08 -26.48 29.53
CA ARG A 60 8.58 -27.21 28.34
C ARG A 60 7.53 -27.33 27.24
N ARG A 61 6.24 -27.38 27.59
CA ARG A 61 5.14 -27.42 26.62
C ARG A 61 4.82 -26.05 26.04
N ILE A 62 4.88 -25.01 26.87
CA ILE A 62 4.52 -23.63 26.48
C ILE A 62 5.66 -22.96 25.68
N GLU A 63 6.92 -23.31 25.94
CA GLU A 63 8.08 -22.72 25.25
C GLU A 63 8.03 -22.81 23.71
N PRO A 64 7.82 -23.99 23.09
CA PRO A 64 7.73 -24.07 21.62
C PRO A 64 6.53 -23.28 21.09
N LEU A 65 5.39 -23.30 21.79
CA LEU A 65 4.19 -22.55 21.41
C LEU A 65 4.44 -21.04 21.44
N ASN A 66 5.12 -20.53 22.47
CA ASN A 66 5.51 -19.13 22.56
C ASN A 66 6.54 -18.74 21.50
N SER A 67 7.47 -19.63 21.15
CA SER A 67 8.42 -19.40 20.08
C SER A 67 7.74 -19.30 18.72
N GLU A 68 6.80 -20.21 18.45
CA GLU A 68 6.00 -20.24 17.24
C GLU A 68 5.07 -19.03 17.14
N LEU A 69 4.41 -18.66 18.24
CA LEU A 69 3.59 -17.45 18.32
C LEU A 69 4.41 -16.20 18.00
N LYS A 70 5.60 -16.03 18.60
CA LYS A 70 6.51 -14.93 18.27
C LYS A 70 6.95 -14.92 16.81
N LYS A 71 7.12 -16.10 16.20
CA LYS A 71 7.43 -16.22 14.78
C LYS A 71 6.26 -15.72 13.93
N PHE A 72 5.04 -16.13 14.24
CA PHE A 72 3.84 -15.68 13.54
C PHE A 72 3.58 -14.18 13.73
N GLU A 73 3.78 -13.63 14.93
CA GLU A 73 3.69 -12.19 15.17
C GLU A 73 4.67 -11.41 14.30
N LYS A 74 5.92 -11.86 14.18
CA LYS A 74 6.91 -11.23 13.29
C LYS A 74 6.50 -11.32 11.82
N GLN A 75 5.99 -12.47 11.39
CA GLN A 75 5.51 -12.65 10.02
C GLN A 75 4.31 -11.76 9.72
N LEU A 76 3.36 -11.67 10.65
CA LEU A 76 2.20 -10.80 10.55
C LEU A 76 2.64 -9.34 10.45
N LEU A 77 3.55 -8.89 11.33
CA LEU A 77 4.07 -7.53 11.31
C LEU A 77 4.80 -7.20 10.00
N SER A 78 5.61 -8.12 9.49
CA SER A 78 6.26 -7.95 8.18
C SER A 78 5.23 -7.87 7.06
N SER A 79 4.20 -8.73 7.08
CA SER A 79 3.17 -8.75 6.03
C SER A 79 2.30 -7.50 6.07
N THR A 80 1.94 -7.00 7.25
CA THR A 80 1.15 -5.76 7.38
C THR A 80 1.98 -4.55 6.96
N GLN A 81 3.27 -4.54 7.25
CA GLN A 81 4.17 -3.49 6.75
C GLN A 81 4.23 -3.49 5.22
N SER A 82 4.48 -4.64 4.58
CA SER A 82 4.51 -4.74 3.12
C SER A 82 3.15 -4.40 2.49
N MET A 83 2.04 -4.77 3.13
CA MET A 83 0.71 -4.37 2.66
C MET A 83 0.55 -2.84 2.70
N ASN A 84 0.99 -2.19 3.78
CA ASN A 84 0.92 -0.73 3.89
C ASN A 84 1.79 -0.04 2.84
N GLU A 85 3.01 -0.53 2.60
CA GLU A 85 3.90 -0.02 1.55
C GLU A 85 3.21 -0.09 0.18
N VAL A 86 2.71 -1.27 -0.21
CA VAL A 86 1.99 -1.44 -1.49
C VAL A 86 0.74 -0.54 -1.56
N GLN A 87 0.01 -0.38 -0.46
CA GLN A 87 -1.17 0.49 -0.43
C GLN A 87 -0.78 1.96 -0.63
N THR A 88 0.33 2.42 -0.04
CA THR A 88 0.83 3.77 -0.27
C THR A 88 1.25 3.98 -1.73
N GLU A 89 1.96 3.02 -2.33
CA GLU A 89 2.34 3.08 -3.74
C GLU A 89 1.10 3.09 -4.67
N LEU A 90 0.09 2.28 -4.36
CA LEU A 90 -1.16 2.26 -5.11
C LEU A 90 -1.86 3.62 -5.04
N ASN A 91 -1.87 4.26 -3.86
CA ASN A 91 -2.43 5.60 -3.71
C ASN A 91 -1.67 6.64 -4.54
N THR A 92 -0.34 6.62 -4.55
CA THR A 92 0.44 7.56 -5.37
C THR A 92 0.20 7.35 -6.87
N VAL A 93 0.08 6.10 -7.32
CA VAL A 93 -0.27 5.78 -8.71
C VAL A 93 -1.67 6.28 -9.05
N ASN A 94 -2.65 6.11 -8.15
CA ASN A 94 -4.00 6.64 -8.35
C ASN A 94 -4.02 8.17 -8.44
N GLU A 95 -3.24 8.86 -7.61
CA GLU A 95 -3.07 10.31 -7.68
C GLU A 95 -2.50 10.73 -9.03
N HIS A 96 -1.42 10.07 -9.49
CA HIS A 96 -0.85 10.32 -10.82
C HIS A 96 -1.85 10.06 -11.95
N ILE A 97 -2.62 8.98 -11.88
CA ILE A 97 -3.69 8.68 -12.86
C ILE A 97 -4.74 9.79 -12.85
N ALA A 98 -5.14 10.29 -11.68
CA ALA A 98 -6.10 11.38 -11.57
C ALA A 98 -5.56 12.68 -12.20
N THR A 99 -4.30 13.03 -11.93
CA THR A 99 -3.63 14.19 -12.55
C THR A 99 -3.54 14.05 -14.06
N LEU A 100 -3.13 12.88 -14.56
CA LEU A 100 -3.04 12.61 -16.00
C LEU A 100 -4.40 12.70 -16.68
N LYS A 101 -5.45 12.14 -16.07
CA LYS A 101 -6.83 12.25 -16.58
C LYS A 101 -7.28 13.71 -16.63
N CYS A 102 -6.98 14.51 -15.60
CA CYS A 102 -7.30 15.93 -15.57
C CYS A 102 -6.57 16.70 -16.70
N ASN A 103 -5.26 16.50 -16.84
CA ASN A 103 -4.45 17.15 -17.88
C ASN A 103 -4.89 16.74 -19.28
N PHE A 104 -5.19 15.46 -19.48
CA PHE A 104 -5.72 14.97 -20.75
C PHE A 104 -7.06 15.63 -21.09
N GLY A 105 -7.96 15.79 -20.11
CA GLY A 105 -9.21 16.53 -20.29
C GLY A 105 -9.01 17.98 -20.71
N LYS A 106 -8.05 18.69 -20.07
CA LYS A 106 -7.71 20.08 -20.42
C LYS A 106 -7.16 20.19 -21.85
N ILE A 107 -6.16 19.40 -22.18
CA ILE A 107 -5.54 19.40 -23.52
C ILE A 107 -6.60 19.04 -24.58
N THR A 108 -7.45 18.04 -24.31
CA THR A 108 -8.54 17.68 -25.22
C THR A 108 -9.47 18.88 -25.44
N SER A 109 -9.92 19.53 -24.37
CA SER A 109 -10.76 20.74 -24.48
C SER A 109 -10.08 21.86 -25.27
N GLU A 110 -8.80 22.14 -25.00
CA GLU A 110 -8.02 23.16 -25.70
C GLU A 110 -7.86 22.82 -27.19
N THR A 111 -7.59 21.56 -27.52
CA THR A 111 -7.49 21.12 -28.92
C THR A 111 -8.81 21.25 -29.67
N GLU A 112 -9.95 20.94 -29.04
CA GLU A 112 -11.27 21.12 -29.67
C GLU A 112 -11.61 22.61 -29.85
N LEU A 113 -11.29 23.46 -28.88
CA LEU A 113 -11.41 24.92 -29.02
C LEU A 113 -10.54 25.46 -30.17
N LEU A 114 -9.29 25.02 -30.26
CA LEU A 114 -8.39 25.44 -31.33
C LEU A 114 -8.85 24.93 -32.69
N LYS A 115 -9.30 23.67 -32.80
CA LYS A 115 -9.85 23.10 -34.04
C LYS A 115 -11.08 23.88 -34.51
N SER A 116 -12.00 24.21 -33.62
CA SER A 116 -13.18 25.02 -33.96
C SER A 116 -12.81 26.43 -34.43
N SER A 117 -11.85 27.07 -33.77
CA SER A 117 -11.33 28.39 -34.17
C SER A 117 -10.65 28.35 -35.53
N LEU A 118 -9.84 27.31 -35.79
CA LEU A 118 -9.19 27.09 -37.08
C LEU A 118 -10.23 26.93 -38.19
N LYS A 119 -11.29 26.14 -37.94
CA LYS A 119 -12.39 25.98 -38.89
C LYS A 119 -13.06 27.32 -39.23
N GLN A 120 -13.33 28.17 -38.24
CA GLN A 120 -13.90 29.51 -38.48
C GLN A 120 -12.98 30.40 -39.33
N VAL A 121 -11.67 30.38 -39.07
CA VAL A 121 -10.70 31.13 -39.87
C VAL A 121 -10.65 30.60 -41.30
N GLN A 122 -10.68 29.28 -41.48
CA GLN A 122 -10.70 28.65 -42.80
C GLN A 122 -11.97 29.02 -43.59
N ASP A 123 -13.14 28.96 -42.97
CA ASP A 123 -14.41 29.37 -43.59
C ASP A 123 -14.40 30.86 -43.99
N THR A 124 -13.76 31.70 -43.16
CA THR A 124 -13.62 33.14 -43.44
C THR A 124 -12.64 33.39 -44.59
N LEU A 125 -11.54 32.64 -44.64
CA LEU A 125 -10.57 32.70 -45.73
C LEU A 125 -11.21 32.29 -47.06
N GLU A 126 -12.00 31.21 -47.08
CA GLU A 126 -12.71 30.75 -48.26
C GLU A 126 -13.69 31.82 -48.76
N LYS A 127 -14.49 32.42 -47.88
CA LYS A 127 -15.38 33.54 -48.22
C LYS A 127 -14.62 34.74 -48.78
N ALA A 128 -13.48 35.10 -48.19
CA ALA A 128 -12.65 36.21 -48.67
C ALA A 128 -12.05 35.91 -50.05
N GLN A 129 -11.60 34.68 -50.29
CA GLN A 129 -11.11 34.23 -51.59
C GLN A 129 -12.20 34.32 -52.65
N LEU A 130 -13.40 33.80 -52.37
CA LEU A 130 -14.57 33.92 -53.27
C LEU A 130 -14.90 35.39 -53.56
N THR A 131 -14.94 36.25 -52.54
CA THR A 131 -15.21 37.68 -52.70
C THR A 131 -14.13 38.39 -53.51
N SER A 132 -12.85 38.03 -53.32
CA SER A 132 -11.76 38.59 -54.13
C SER A 132 -11.85 38.16 -55.59
N ALA A 133 -12.26 36.92 -55.86
CA ALA A 133 -12.46 36.40 -57.20
C ALA A 133 -13.60 37.13 -57.91
N THR A 134 -14.76 37.27 -57.27
CA THR A 134 -15.91 38.00 -57.83
C THR A 134 -15.58 39.48 -58.05
N ASN A 135 -14.92 40.14 -57.09
CA ASN A 135 -14.47 41.53 -57.26
C ASN A 135 -13.48 41.68 -58.42
N GLY A 136 -12.59 40.71 -58.63
CA GLY A 136 -11.69 40.68 -59.78
C GLY A 136 -12.42 40.61 -61.12
N GLU A 137 -13.47 39.78 -61.21
CA GLU A 137 -14.33 39.69 -62.41
C GLU A 137 -15.10 40.98 -62.66
N LEU A 138 -15.70 41.56 -61.62
CA LEU A 138 -16.40 42.84 -61.70
C LEU A 138 -15.46 43.94 -62.18
N ARG A 139 -14.27 44.06 -61.60
CA ARG A 139 -13.26 45.04 -62.01
C ARG A 139 -12.89 44.89 -63.49
N ARG A 140 -12.70 43.66 -64.00
CA ARG A 140 -12.46 43.41 -65.43
C ARG A 140 -13.63 43.83 -66.32
N ARG A 141 -14.87 43.66 -65.85
CA ARG A 141 -16.06 44.10 -66.60
C ARG A 141 -16.13 45.63 -66.67
N TYR A 142 -15.95 46.32 -65.55
CA TYR A 142 -16.00 47.78 -65.50
C TYR A 142 -14.87 48.43 -66.31
N THR A 143 -13.66 47.88 -66.30
CA THR A 143 -12.58 48.41 -67.15
C THR A 143 -12.88 48.23 -68.63
N LYS A 144 -13.48 47.12 -69.05
CA LYS A 144 -13.92 46.91 -70.44
C LYS A 144 -15.00 47.89 -70.87
N THR A 145 -16.00 48.17 -70.03
CA THR A 145 -17.06 49.15 -70.37
C THR A 145 -16.51 50.56 -70.46
N LEU A 146 -15.64 50.95 -69.52
CA LEU A 146 -14.99 52.26 -69.55
C LEU A 146 -14.09 52.43 -70.77
N LEU A 147 -13.29 51.41 -71.12
CA LEU A 147 -12.48 51.43 -72.35
C LEU A 147 -13.36 51.54 -73.60
N ASN A 148 -14.49 50.83 -73.64
CA ASN A 148 -15.42 50.90 -74.77
C ASN A 148 -16.01 52.31 -74.92
N GLU A 149 -16.50 52.93 -73.83
CA GLU A 149 -17.03 54.30 -73.89
C GLU A 149 -15.96 55.34 -74.27
N GLN A 150 -14.73 55.20 -73.76
CA GLN A 150 -13.60 56.07 -74.16
C GLN A 150 -13.26 55.89 -75.66
N CYS A 151 -13.29 54.66 -76.18
CA CYS A 151 -13.12 54.40 -77.61
C CYS A 151 -14.26 55.00 -78.46
N PHE A 152 -15.51 54.93 -77.99
CA PHE A 152 -16.64 55.58 -78.68
C PHE A 152 -16.50 57.11 -78.72
N TYR A 153 -16.01 57.73 -77.63
CA TYR A 153 -15.80 59.18 -77.59
C TYR A 153 -14.66 59.64 -78.51
N TYR A 154 -13.65 58.80 -78.73
CA TYR A 154 -12.49 59.11 -79.59
C TYR A 154 -12.75 58.87 -81.09
N ILE A 155 -13.75 58.05 -81.45
CA ILE A 155 -14.15 57.79 -82.84
C ILE A 155 -15.21 58.81 -83.32
N SER A 156 -15.83 59.57 -82.40
CA SER A 156 -16.89 60.55 -82.69
C SER A 156 -16.37 62.00 -82.86
N TRP A 157 -15.07 62.19 -83.08
CA TRP A 157 -14.40 63.43 -83.52
C TRP A 157 -13.68 63.18 -84.84
#